data_AF-A0A931SJI9-F1
#
_entry.id   AF-A0A931SJI9-F1
#
_cell.length_a   1.000
_cell.length_b   1.000
_cell.length_c   1.000
_cell.angle_alpha   90.00
_cell.angle_beta   90.00
_cell.angle_gamma   90.00
#
_symmetry.space_group_name_H-M   'P 1'
#
loop_
_entity.id
_entity.type
_entity.pdbx_description
1 polymer ?
#
loop_
_entity_poly.entity_id
_entity_poly.type
_entity_poly.pdbx_seq_one_letter_code
_entity_poly.pdbx_strand_id
1 'polypeptide(L)' 'MTLAYDGTNFHGWQIQPALPTVQGELQAALQKLFNHDVHVIGSGRTDAGVHAH' A
#
# COMPACT_ATOMS: atom_id res chain seq x y z
N MET A 1 -10.45 -4.57 7.98
CA MET A 1 -10.61 -3.67 6.82
C MET A 1 -10.30 -4.48 5.58
N THR A 2 -11.07 -4.31 4.52
CA THR A 2 -10.77 -4.88 3.19
C THR A 2 -10.31 -3.73 2.31
N LEU A 3 -9.25 -3.95 1.53
CA LEU A 3 -8.70 -2.96 0.61
C LEU A 3 -8.68 -3.58 -0.80
N ALA A 4 -9.37 -2.92 -1.72
CA ALA A 4 -9.29 -3.20 -3.14
C ALA A 4 -8.36 -2.18 -3.82
N TYR A 5 -7.55 -2.63 -4.77
CA TYR A 5 -6.66 -1.74 -5.53
C TYR A 5 -6.32 -2.32 -6.90
N ASP A 6 -6.06 -1.42 -7.84
CA ASP A 6 -5.43 -1.72 -9.12
C ASP A 6 -3.91 -1.67 -8.97
N GLY A 7 -3.23 -2.80 -9.17
CA GLY A 7 -1.78 -2.92 -9.02
C GLY A 7 -0.95 -2.35 -10.18
N THR A 8 -1.56 -1.92 -11.28
CA THR A 8 -0.87 -1.59 -12.55
C THR A 8 0.31 -0.63 -12.37
N ASN A 9 0.17 0.40 -11.54
CA ASN A 9 1.20 1.42 -11.31
C ASN A 9 2.05 1.17 -10.04
N PHE A 10 1.87 0.01 -9.40
CA PHE A 10 2.50 -0.31 -8.13
C PHE A 10 3.48 -1.49 -8.26
N HIS A 11 4.59 -1.37 -7.55
CA HIS A 11 5.61 -2.41 -7.45
C HIS A 11 5.28 -3.39 -6.31
N GLY A 12 4.01 -3.78 -6.24
CA GLY A 12 3.46 -4.71 -5.26
C GLY A 12 2.98 -4.05 -3.97
N TRP A 13 2.63 -4.89 -3.00
CA TRP A 13 2.11 -4.46 -1.70
C TRP A 13 3.17 -3.75 -0.86
N GLN A 14 4.29 -4.43 -0.61
CA GLN A 14 5.23 -4.05 0.46
C GLN A 14 6.06 -2.82 0.08
N ILE A 15 6.28 -1.90 1.04
CA ILE A 15 7.17 -0.74 0.87
C ILE A 15 8.55 -1.18 0.41
N GLN A 16 9.04 -0.51 -0.64
CA GLN A 16 10.37 -0.66 -1.21
C GLN A 16 10.99 0.73 -1.40
N PRO A 17 12.33 0.87 -1.28
CA PRO A 17 12.99 2.15 -1.53
C PRO A 17 12.75 2.65 -2.96
N ALA A 18 12.38 3.93 -3.09
CA ALA A 18 12.24 4.64 -4.37
C ALA A 18 11.22 4.07 -5.37
N LEU A 19 10.34 3.15 -4.96
CA LEU A 19 9.30 2.58 -5.82
C LEU A 19 7.90 2.87 -5.25
N PRO A 20 6.90 3.16 -6.10
CA PRO A 20 5.52 3.27 -5.65
C PRO A 20 4.98 1.90 -5.25
N THR A 21 4.41 1.79 -4.04
CA THR A 21 3.83 0.55 -3.52
C THR A 21 2.51 0.85 -2.82
N VAL A 22 1.65 -0.17 -2.74
CA VAL A 22 0.30 0.00 -2.17
C VAL A 22 0.34 0.32 -0.68
N GLN A 23 1.19 -0.37 0.09
CA GLN A 23 1.39 -0.10 1.52
C GLN A 23 1.93 1.32 1.74
N GLY A 24 2.83 1.81 0.88
CA GLY A 24 3.38 3.16 0.96
C GLY A 24 2.33 4.24 0.78
N GLU A 25 1.55 4.16 -0.30
CA GLU A 25 0.48 5.13 -0.57
C GLU A 25 -0.61 5.11 0.50
N LEU A 26 -1.02 3.92 0.95
CA LEU A 26 -2.02 3.79 2.00
C LEU A 26 -1.53 4.45 3.31
N GLN A 27 -0.29 4.16 3.74
CA GLN A 27 0.26 4.79 4.94
C GLN A 27 0.37 6.31 4.79
N ALA A 28 0.80 6.81 3.64
CA ALA A 28 0.89 8.25 3.39
C ALA A 28 -0.48 8.94 3.44
N ALA A 29 -1.53 8.29 2.92
CA ALA A 29 -2.90 8.79 3.00
C ALA A 29 -3.42 8.79 4.46
N LEU A 30 -3.17 7.72 5.21
CA LEU A 30 -3.60 7.61 6.61
C LEU A 30 -2.84 8.59 7.51
N GLN A 31 -1.54 8.81 7.27
CA GLN A 31 -0.75 9.83 7.97
C GLN A 31 -1.36 11.22 7.79
N LYS A 32 -1.76 11.58 6.57
CA LYS A 32 -2.43 12.86 6.30
C LYS A 32 -3.79 12.97 7.00
N LEU A 33 -4.52 11.86 7.12
CA LEU A 33 -5.84 11.83 7.73
C LEU A 33 -5.79 11.92 9.26
N PHE A 34 -4.85 11.23 9.90
CA PHE A 34 -4.76 11.12 11.35
C PHE A 34 -3.70 12.03 11.98
N ASN A 35 -2.88 12.70 11.16
CA ASN A 35 -1.82 13.62 11.59
C ASN A 35 -0.78 12.99 12.54
N HIS A 36 -0.50 11.69 12.35
CA HIS A 36 0.58 10.96 13.01
C HIS A 36 1.02 9.78 12.14
N ASP A 37 2.14 9.15 12.49
CA ASP A 37 2.62 7.95 11.79
C ASP A 37 1.66 6.78 11.95
N VAL A 38 1.31 6.15 10.83
CA VAL A 38 0.43 4.98 10.78
C VAL A 38 1.19 3.83 10.13
N HIS A 39 1.30 2.71 10.85
CA HIS A 39 1.89 1.48 10.33
C HIS A 39 0.78 0.48 9.96
N VAL A 40 0.79 0.02 8.71
CA VAL A 40 -0.22 -0.92 8.20
C VAL A 40 0.41 -2.29 7.97
N ILE A 41 -0.22 -3.33 8.54
CA ILE A 41 0.14 -4.72 8.34
C ILE A 41 -0.88 -5.36 7.40
N GLY A 42 -0.43 -5.88 6.27
CA GLY A 42 -1.26 -6.63 5.32
C GLY A 42 -1.42 -8.09 5.74
N SER A 43 -2.53 -8.71 5.35
CA SER A 43 -2.75 -10.16 5.53
C SER A 43 -1.88 -11.03 4.62
N GLY A 44 -1.35 -10.45 3.54
CA GLY A 44 -0.47 -11.08 2.58
C GLY A 44 0.32 -10.04 1.79
N ARG A 45 1.23 -10.54 0.94
CA ARG A 45 2.01 -9.72 0.00
C ARG A 45 1.55 -10.03 -1.42
N THR A 46 1.62 -9.02 -2.28
CA THR A 46 1.38 -9.15 -3.71
C THR A 46 2.59 -8.62 -4.48
N ASP A 47 2.83 -9.21 -5.64
CA ASP A 47 3.89 -8.79 -6.56
C ASP A 47 3.45 -7.56 -7.37
N ALA A 48 4.41 -6.96 -8.10
CA ALA A 48 4.15 -5.82 -8.98
C ALA A 48 3.04 -6.12 -10.00
N GLY A 49 2.14 -5.16 -10.21
CA GLY A 49 1.02 -5.30 -11.15
C GLY A 49 -0.17 -6.13 -10.65
N VAL A 50 -0.09 -6.84 -9.52
CA VAL A 50 -1.18 -7.70 -9.03
C VAL A 50 -2.29 -6.85 -8.38
N HIS A 51 -3.54 -7.18 -8.67
CA HIS A 51 -4.72 -6.50 -8.13
C HIS A 51 -5.28 -7.22 -6.89
N ALA A 52 -6.04 -6.48 -6.06
CA ALA A 52 -6.84 -7.05 -4.97
C ALA A 52 -8.28 -6.52 -5.01
N HIS A 53 -9.23 -7.36 -4.61
CA HIS A 53 -10.67 -7.10 -4.60
C HIS A 53 -11.27 -7.43 -3.23
#